data_AF-A0A9D5STS7-F1
#
_entry.id   AF-A0A9D5STS7-F1
#
_cell.length_a   1.000
_cell.length_b   1.000
_cell.length_c   1.000
_cell.angle_alpha   90.00
_cell.angle_beta   90.00
_cell.angle_gamma   90.00
#
_symmetry.space_group_name_H-M   'P 1'
#
loop_
_entity.id
_entity.type
_entity.pdbx_description
1 polymer ?
#
loop_
_entity_poly.entity_id
_entity_poly.type
_entity_poly.pdbx_seq_one_letter_code
_entity_poly.pdbx_strand_id
1 'polypeptide(L)'
;MKKRAVAAIIIAAVLIIGLCVLASNPIVVRKDGIPTACLEAIESQSKGVYSSTLPLVPIYVAVDRLEGETVYYTIHYFPFGTVGMSYTEADGYNMEKPLTRL
;
A
#
# COMPACT_ATOMS: atom_id res chain seq x y z
N MET A 1 27.62 10.52 25.23
CA MET A 1 27.16 10.82 23.85
C MET A 1 27.14 9.61 22.93
N LYS A 2 28.21 8.79 22.83
CA LYS A 2 28.30 7.63 21.91
C LYS A 2 27.17 6.59 22.03
N LYS A 3 26.77 6.21 23.25
CA LYS A 3 25.71 5.18 23.46
C LYS A 3 24.34 5.61 22.91
N ARG A 4 23.98 6.90 23.01
CA ARG A 4 22.73 7.45 22.47
C ARG A 4 22.73 7.50 20.94
N ALA A 5 23.88 7.83 20.35
CA ALA A 5 24.06 7.81 18.90
C ALA A 5 23.97 6.38 18.33
N VAL A 6 24.59 5.40 19.00
CA VAL A 6 24.47 3.98 18.62
C VAL A 6 23.02 3.50 18.71
N ALA A 7 22.30 3.84 19.78
CA ALA A 7 20.88 3.51 19.90
C ALA A 7 20.04 4.13 18.77
N ALA A 8 20.27 5.40 18.43
CA ALA A 8 19.58 6.07 17.33
C ALA A 8 19.88 5.42 15.97
N ILE A 9 21.12 5.01 15.72
CA ILE A 9 21.51 4.29 14.50
C ILE A 9 20.81 2.94 14.41
N ILE A 10 20.74 2.18 15.51
CA ILE A 10 20.05 0.90 15.55
C ILE A 10 18.55 1.09 15.26
N ILE A 11 17.91 2.08 15.88
CA ILE A 11 16.50 2.39 15.64
C ILE A 11 16.26 2.77 14.18
N ALA A 12 17.11 3.63 13.60
CA ALA A 12 17.00 4.02 12.20
C ALA A 12 17.18 2.82 11.26
N ALA A 13 18.14 1.94 11.52
CA ALA A 13 18.34 0.73 10.73
C ALA A 13 17.14 -0.22 10.80
N VAL A 14 16.57 -0.44 12.00
CA VAL A 14 15.35 -1.25 12.17
C VAL A 14 14.16 -0.65 11.43
N LEU A 15 13.99 0.68 11.48
CA LEU A 15 12.92 1.37 10.76
C LEU A 15 13.07 1.21 9.24
N ILE A 16 14.28 1.40 8.71
CA ILE A 16 14.55 1.25 7.26
C ILE A 16 14.28 -0.20 6.83
N ILE A 17 14.75 -1.19 7.58
CA ILE A 17 14.52 -2.60 7.27
C ILE A 17 13.02 -2.92 7.32
N GLY A 18 12.32 -2.46 8.36
CA GLY A 18 10.86 -2.64 8.47
C GLY A 18 10.10 -2.02 7.29
N LEU A 19 10.50 -0.81 6.87
CA LEU A 19 9.95 -0.14 5.70
C LEU A 19 10.20 -0.92 4.40
N CYS A 20 11.40 -1.47 4.18
CA CYS A 20 11.70 -2.29 3.01
C CYS A 20 10.86 -3.59 2.98
N VAL A 21 10.62 -4.22 4.15
CA VAL A 21 9.77 -5.41 4.26
C VAL A 21 8.33 -5.07 3.92
N LEU A 22 7.80 -3.97 4.47
CA LEU A 22 6.44 -3.50 4.20
C LEU A 22 6.26 -3.06 2.74
N ALA A 23 7.28 -2.44 2.13
CA ALA A 23 7.26 -2.10 0.70
C ALA A 23 7.08 -3.33 -0.19
N SER A 24 7.67 -4.46 0.22
CA SER A 24 7.63 -5.71 -0.56
C SER A 24 6.33 -6.49 -0.30
N ASN A 25 5.70 -6.28 0.85
CA ASN A 25 4.48 -6.96 1.28
C ASN A 25 3.61 -5.97 2.06
N PRO A 26 2.86 -5.10 1.37
CA PRO A 26 1.98 -4.16 2.04
C PRO A 26 0.91 -4.91 2.84
N ILE A 27 0.53 -4.35 3.99
CA ILE A 27 -0.51 -4.98 4.83
C ILE A 27 -1.86 -4.73 4.15
N VAL A 28 -2.52 -5.81 3.72
CA VAL A 28 -3.86 -5.72 3.13
C VAL A 28 -4.90 -5.96 4.21
N VAL A 29 -5.80 -5.00 4.39
CA VAL A 29 -6.93 -5.10 5.31
C VAL A 29 -8.24 -5.04 4.54
N ARG A 30 -9.13 -5.95 4.90
CA ARG A 30 -10.41 -6.18 4.25
C ARG A 30 -11.54 -5.84 5.20
N LYS A 31 -12.58 -5.17 4.71
CA LYS A 31 -13.87 -5.10 5.43
C LYS A 31 -14.66 -6.40 5.27
N ASP A 32 -15.49 -6.71 6.27
CA ASP A 32 -16.34 -7.89 6.26
C ASP A 32 -17.30 -7.87 5.06
N GLY A 33 -17.47 -9.03 4.40
CA GLY A 33 -18.35 -9.20 3.24
C GLY A 33 -17.66 -9.18 1.87
N ILE A 34 -16.35 -8.94 1.79
CA ILE A 34 -15.61 -8.94 0.51
C ILE A 34 -14.99 -10.33 0.23
N PRO A 35 -15.15 -10.91 -0.97
CA PRO A 35 -14.56 -12.21 -1.32
C PRO A 35 -13.03 -12.23 -1.24
N THR A 36 -12.47 -13.34 -0.76
CA THR A 36 -11.01 -13.50 -0.64
C THR A 36 -10.31 -13.50 -2.00
N ALA A 37 -10.95 -13.97 -3.07
CA ALA A 37 -10.38 -13.97 -4.42
C ALA A 37 -10.01 -12.56 -4.92
N CYS A 38 -10.75 -11.53 -4.48
CA CYS A 38 -10.42 -10.13 -4.79
C CYS A 38 -9.11 -9.68 -4.14
N LEU A 39 -8.75 -10.25 -2.99
CA LEU A 39 -7.51 -9.91 -2.29
C LEU A 39 -6.28 -10.39 -3.03
N GLU A 40 -6.30 -11.61 -3.57
CA GLU A 40 -5.15 -12.18 -4.28
C GLU A 40 -4.78 -11.34 -5.52
N ALA A 41 -5.78 -10.85 -6.25
CA ALA A 41 -5.58 -9.93 -7.37
C ALA A 41 -4.95 -8.60 -6.92
N ILE A 42 -5.47 -8.01 -5.83
CA ILE A 42 -4.98 -6.74 -5.29
C ILE A 42 -3.58 -6.88 -4.68
N GLU A 43 -3.28 -7.98 -3.98
CA GLU A 43 -1.96 -8.28 -3.40
C GLU A 43 -0.89 -8.45 -4.48
N SER A 44 -1.20 -9.16 -5.56
CA SER A 44 -0.34 -9.33 -6.72
C SER A 44 0.08 -7.97 -7.31
N GLN A 45 -0.89 -7.06 -7.47
CA GLN A 45 -0.66 -5.78 -8.12
C GLN A 45 -0.07 -4.72 -7.17
N SER A 46 -0.51 -4.66 -5.91
CA SER A 46 0.01 -3.70 -4.92
C SER A 46 1.49 -3.86 -4.62
N LYS A 47 2.07 -5.04 -4.87
CA LYS A 47 3.52 -5.28 -4.88
C LYS A 47 4.25 -4.60 -6.05
N GLY A 48 3.54 -4.23 -7.11
CA GLY A 48 4.07 -3.65 -8.35
C GLY A 48 3.69 -2.20 -8.62
N VAL A 49 2.75 -1.60 -7.87
CA VAL A 49 2.37 -0.17 -8.00
C VAL A 49 3.42 0.72 -7.31
N TYR A 50 4.65 0.65 -7.82
CA TYR A 50 5.66 1.66 -7.60
C TYR A 50 5.34 2.84 -8.53
N SER A 51 5.08 4.01 -7.96
CA SER A 51 5.05 5.23 -8.76
C SER A 51 6.47 5.47 -9.32
N SER A 52 6.61 5.49 -10.64
CA SER A 52 7.88 5.84 -11.30
C SER A 52 8.28 7.29 -11.06
N THR A 53 7.34 8.12 -10.61
CA THR A 53 7.53 9.55 -10.30
C THR A 53 7.78 9.83 -8.83
N LEU A 54 7.51 8.88 -7.93
CA LEU A 54 7.63 9.08 -6.48
C LEU A 54 7.97 7.73 -5.82
N PRO A 55 9.15 7.59 -5.17
CA PRO A 55 9.57 6.37 -4.48
C PRO A 55 8.79 6.20 -3.16
N LEU A 56 7.47 6.21 -3.26
CA LEU A 56 6.55 6.05 -2.15
C LEU A 56 6.39 4.56 -1.87
N VAL A 57 6.57 4.21 -0.61
CA VAL A 57 6.49 2.83 -0.14
C VAL A 57 5.03 2.53 0.22
N PRO A 58 4.32 1.65 -0.51
CA PRO A 58 3.00 1.21 -0.10
C PRO A 58 3.17 0.41 1.19
N ILE A 59 2.52 0.84 2.27
CA ILE A 59 2.59 0.18 3.58
C ILE A 59 1.30 -0.55 3.92
N TYR A 60 0.18 -0.06 3.38
CA TYR A 60 -1.14 -0.51 3.78
C TYR A 60 -2.13 -0.35 2.63
N VAL A 61 -2.98 -1.37 2.43
CA VAL A 61 -4.04 -1.37 1.43
C VAL A 61 -5.36 -1.66 2.14
N ALA A 62 -6.30 -0.73 2.05
CA ALA A 62 -7.67 -0.91 2.56
C ALA A 62 -8.60 -1.29 1.41
N VAL A 63 -9.19 -2.47 1.44
CA VAL A 63 -10.26 -2.82 0.51
C VAL A 63 -11.57 -2.27 1.05
N ASP A 64 -12.08 -1.22 0.40
CA ASP A 64 -13.09 -0.34 0.97
C ASP A 64 -14.52 -0.81 0.74
N ARG A 65 -14.82 -1.29 -0.48
CA ARG A 65 -16.14 -1.78 -0.88
C ARG A 65 -16.08 -2.56 -2.19
N LEU A 66 -17.09 -3.39 -2.40
CA LEU A 66 -17.37 -4.10 -3.66
C LEU A 66 -18.72 -3.61 -4.17
N GLU A 67 -18.79 -3.14 -5.41
CA GLU A 67 -20.03 -2.72 -6.08
C GLU A 67 -20.15 -3.47 -7.41
N GLY A 68 -21.10 -4.41 -7.50
CA GLY A 68 -21.17 -5.32 -8.63
C GLY A 68 -19.91 -6.17 -8.73
N GLU A 69 -19.18 -6.03 -9.83
CA GLU A 69 -17.90 -6.71 -10.08
C GLU A 69 -16.68 -5.82 -9.82
N THR A 70 -16.89 -4.57 -9.40
CA THR A 70 -15.82 -3.59 -9.19
C THR A 70 -15.42 -3.51 -7.73
N VAL A 71 -14.15 -3.75 -7.45
CA VAL A 71 -13.54 -3.64 -6.13
C VAL A 71 -12.87 -2.28 -6.01
N TYR A 72 -13.27 -1.50 -5.00
CA TYR A 72 -12.64 -0.23 -4.67
C TYR A 72 -11.72 -0.39 -3.47
N TYR A 73 -10.50 0.12 -3.58
CA TYR A 73 -9.49 0.00 -2.55
C TYR A 73 -8.58 1.24 -2.50
N THR A 74 -8.02 1.50 -1.33
CA THR A 74 -7.12 2.63 -1.09
C THR A 74 -5.75 2.12 -0.73
N ILE A 75 -4.71 2.60 -1.44
CA ILE A 75 -3.31 2.35 -1.09
C ILE A 75 -2.81 3.52 -0.25
N HIS A 76 -2.19 3.22 0.88
CA HIS A 76 -1.57 4.17 1.79
C HIS A 76 -0.05 4.04 1.71
N TYR A 77 0.61 5.18 1.53
CA TYR A 77 2.04 5.27 1.33
C TYR A 77 2.74 5.91 2.53
N PHE A 78 3.96 5.46 2.81
CA PHE A 78 4.87 6.12 3.75
C PHE A 78 5.71 7.21 3.06
N PRO A 79 6.01 8.33 3.73
CA PRO A 79 5.49 8.73 5.06
C PRO A 79 4.08 9.31 5.01
N PHE A 80 3.63 9.75 3.84
CA PHE A 80 2.31 10.33 3.63
C PHE A 80 1.84 10.00 2.21
N GLY A 81 0.53 10.07 2.00
CA GLY A 81 -0.09 9.92 0.69
C GLY A 81 -1.05 8.74 0.62
N THR A 82 -2.10 8.91 -0.17
CA THR A 82 -3.07 7.87 -0.47
C THR A 82 -3.47 7.94 -1.95
N VAL A 83 -3.75 6.78 -2.54
CA VAL A 83 -4.31 6.65 -3.88
C VAL A 83 -5.56 5.81 -3.81
N GLY A 84 -6.66 6.32 -4.37
CA GLY A 84 -7.86 5.52 -4.59
C GLY A 84 -7.73 4.74 -5.88
N MET A 85 -8.00 3.44 -5.82
CA MET A 85 -7.93 2.51 -6.93
C MET A 85 -9.26 1.77 -7.08
N SER A 86 -9.55 1.35 -8.30
CA SER A 86 -10.61 0.39 -8.60
C SER A 86 -10.04 -0.75 -9.44
N TYR A 87 -10.66 -1.92 -9.31
CA TYR A 87 -10.33 -3.11 -10.08
C TYR A 87 -11.61 -3.80 -10.54
N THR A 88 -11.67 -4.12 -11.82
CA THR A 88 -12.68 -5.01 -12.42
C THR A 88 -11.96 -5.98 -13.33
N GLU A 89 -12.44 -7.23 -13.44
CA GLU A 89 -11.80 -8.23 -14.32
C GLU A 89 -11.81 -7.81 -15.80
N ALA A 90 -12.86 -7.10 -16.23
CA ALA A 90 -13.00 -6.60 -17.60
C ALA A 90 -12.08 -5.42 -17.94
N ASP A 91 -11.96 -4.45 -17.03
CA ASP A 91 -11.28 -3.16 -17.28
C ASP A 91 -9.89 -3.07 -16.62
N GLY A 92 -9.50 -4.07 -15.85
CA GLY A 92 -8.25 -4.09 -15.10
C GLY A 92 -8.25 -3.06 -13.97
N TYR A 93 -7.10 -2.44 -13.73
CA TYR A 93 -6.85 -1.54 -12.60
C TYR A 93 -6.93 -0.08 -13.03
N ASN A 94 -7.73 0.71 -12.32
CA ASN A 94 -7.88 2.14 -12.60
C ASN A 94 -7.61 2.98 -11.35
N MET A 95 -7.04 4.18 -11.56
CA MET A 95 -6.87 5.17 -10.50
C MET A 95 -8.12 6.04 -10.40
N GLU A 96 -8.82 5.96 -9.27
CA GLU A 96 -10.02 6.75 -8.99
C GLU A 96 -9.68 8.16 -8.48
N LYS A 97 -8.56 8.30 -7.77
CA LYS A 97 -8.10 9.58 -7.25
C LYS A 97 -6.57 9.64 -7.22
N PRO A 98 -5.93 10.65 -7.85
CA PRO A 98 -4.49 10.80 -7.81
C PRO A 98 -4.01 11.07 -6.39
N LEU A 99 -2.74 10.73 -6.12
CA LEU A 99 -2.03 11.06 -4.88
C LEU A 99 -2.42 12.47 -4.44
N THR A 100 -3.10 12.59 -3.29
CA THR A 100 -3.43 13.90 -2.73
C THR A 100 -2.13 14.69 -2.66
N ARG A 101 -2.03 15.79 -3.44
CA ARG A 101 -0.79 16.55 -3.65
C ARG A 101 -0.10 16.81 -2.31
N LEU A 102 1.02 16.12 -2.10
CA LEU A 102 2.08 16.56 -1.18
C LEU A 102 2.88 17.65 -1.89
#